data_AF-A0A9X1KBM3-F1
#
_entry.id   AF-A0A9X1KBM3-F1
#
_cell.length_a   1.000
_cell.length_b   1.000
_cell.length_c   1.000
_cell.angle_alpha   90.00
_cell.angle_beta   90.00
_cell.angle_gamma   90.00
#
_symmetry.space_group_name_H-M   'P 1'
#
loop_
_entity.id
_entity.type
_entity.pdbx_description
1 polymer ?
#
loop_
_entity_poly.entity_id
_entity_poly.type
_entity_poly.pdbx_seq_one_letter_code
_entity_poly.pdbx_strand_id
1 'polypeptide(L)'
;MSSINPKHHTVTEAGVIILHSNHLGDIVEVHINKEKRRFYGIREDNKTEIEDDKDCGNDFAQPVMLYKIKYFFEREPKDTWEVGYRIKGKSEDTWMKGFKTAREAWLYREALIAANVAER
;
A
#
# COMPACT_ATOMS: atom_id res chain seq x y z
N MET A 1 5.67 -20.59 -13.39
CA MET A 1 5.73 -19.11 -13.40
C MET A 1 4.45 -18.62 -12.75
N SER A 2 4.53 -17.97 -11.59
CA SER A 2 3.37 -17.32 -10.98
C SER A 2 2.95 -16.16 -11.87
N SER A 3 1.77 -16.27 -12.50
CA SER A 3 1.16 -15.14 -13.18
C SER A 3 0.87 -14.06 -12.15
N ILE A 4 1.38 -12.84 -12.37
CA ILE A 4 1.06 -11.66 -11.57
C ILE A 4 -0.46 -11.48 -11.58
N ASN A 5 -1.11 -11.84 -10.47
CA ASN A 5 -2.56 -11.80 -10.29
C ASN A 5 -3.04 -10.32 -10.26
N PRO A 6 -4.32 -10.05 -10.59
CA PRO A 6 -4.76 -8.74 -11.04
C PRO A 6 -4.78 -7.72 -9.89
N LYS A 7 -3.77 -6.85 -9.88
CA LYS A 7 -3.90 -5.40 -10.07
C LYS A 7 -5.26 -4.74 -9.75
N HIS A 8 -5.86 -4.94 -8.58
CA HIS A 8 -7.18 -4.36 -8.36
C HIS A 8 -7.37 -3.78 -6.95
N HIS A 9 -7.89 -2.56 -6.93
CA HIS A 9 -8.49 -1.92 -5.78
C HIS A 9 -9.80 -1.29 -6.26
N THR A 10 -10.79 -1.23 -5.38
CA THR A 10 -12.04 -0.51 -5.60
C THR A 10 -12.04 0.74 -4.74
N VAL A 11 -12.60 1.83 -5.24
CA VAL A 11 -12.89 3.01 -4.42
C VAL A 11 -14.41 3.11 -4.30
N THR A 12 -14.93 3.03 -3.07
CA THR A 12 -16.37 3.15 -2.81
C THR A 12 -16.86 4.58 -3.04
N GLU A 13 -18.17 4.77 -3.08
CA GLU A 13 -18.78 6.10 -3.19
C GLU A 13 -18.38 7.04 -2.03
N ALA A 14 -18.07 6.47 -0.86
CA ALA A 14 -17.58 7.22 0.31
C ALA A 14 -16.06 7.54 0.25
N GLY A 15 -15.39 7.21 -0.86
CA GLY A 15 -13.94 7.39 -1.01
C GLY A 15 -13.11 6.40 -0.19
N VAL A 16 -13.70 5.28 0.25
CA VAL A 16 -12.96 4.20 0.92
C VAL A 16 -12.29 3.35 -0.13
N ILE A 17 -11.00 3.10 0.06
CA ILE A 17 -10.21 2.25 -0.83
C ILE A 17 -10.29 0.83 -0.28
N ILE A 18 -10.69 -0.12 -1.13
CA ILE A 18 -10.68 -1.54 -0.84
C ILE A 18 -9.59 -2.18 -1.71
N LEU A 19 -8.56 -2.72 -1.07
CA LEU A 19 -7.53 -3.53 -1.69
C LEU A 19 -8.02 -4.96 -1.83
N HIS A 20 -8.04 -5.49 -3.05
CA HIS A 20 -8.39 -6.88 -3.30
C HIS A 20 -7.13 -7.75 -3.22
N SER A 21 -7.05 -8.60 -2.21
CA SER A 21 -5.99 -9.60 -2.06
C SER A 21 -6.57 -11.00 -2.17
N ASN A 22 -5.95 -11.86 -2.97
CA ASN A 22 -6.36 -13.27 -3.04
C ASN A 22 -6.04 -14.04 -1.75
N HIS A 23 -5.10 -13.54 -0.95
CA HIS A 23 -4.67 -14.19 0.30
C HIS A 23 -5.41 -13.64 1.51
N LEU A 24 -5.66 -12.33 1.51
CA LEU A 24 -6.26 -11.64 2.64
C LEU A 24 -7.72 -11.24 2.41
N GLY A 25 -8.25 -11.41 1.20
CA GLY A 25 -9.56 -10.89 0.82
C GLY A 25 -9.56 -9.37 0.64
N ASP A 26 -10.74 -8.78 0.82
CA ASP A 26 -10.98 -7.35 0.65
C ASP A 26 -10.62 -6.57 1.91
N ILE A 27 -9.60 -5.70 1.81
CA ILE A 27 -9.02 -4.95 2.93
C ILE A 27 -9.11 -3.45 2.69
N VAL A 28 -9.55 -2.67 3.68
CA VAL A 28 -9.58 -1.19 3.58
C VAL A 28 -8.39 -0.49 4.23
N GLU A 29 -7.68 -1.16 5.15
CA GLU A 29 -6.50 -0.62 5.79
C GLU A 29 -5.46 -1.70 6.04
N VAL A 30 -4.19 -1.41 5.75
CA VAL A 30 -3.06 -2.32 5.94
C VAL A 30 -2.15 -1.76 7.01
N HIS A 31 -1.89 -2.58 8.01
CA HIS A 31 -1.03 -2.28 9.15
C HIS A 31 0.11 -3.28 9.25
N ILE A 32 1.08 -2.96 10.11
CA ILE A 32 2.19 -3.86 10.42
C ILE A 32 2.19 -4.15 11.92
N ASN A 33 2.15 -5.44 12.26
CA ASN A 33 2.48 -5.89 13.59
C ASN A 33 4.00 -5.79 13.73
N LYS A 34 4.48 -4.79 14.46
CA LYS A 34 5.91 -4.49 14.61
C LYS A 34 6.68 -5.59 15.35
N GLU A 35 6.05 -6.22 16.35
CA GLU A 35 6.67 -7.29 17.12
C GLU A 35 6.94 -8.51 16.26
N LYS A 36 5.98 -8.87 15.41
CA LYS A 36 6.08 -10.01 14.50
C LYS A 36 6.69 -9.67 13.14
N ARG A 37 6.85 -8.38 12.82
CA ARG A 37 7.19 -7.84 11.49
C ARG A 37 6.28 -8.38 10.37
N ARG A 38 4.97 -8.46 10.64
CA ARG A 38 3.95 -9.01 9.72
C ARG A 38 2.93 -7.96 9.28
N PHE A 39 2.39 -8.10 8.09
CA PHE A 39 1.25 -7.29 7.65
C PHE A 39 -0.07 -7.89 8.14
N TYR A 40 -1.02 -7.02 8.46
CA TYR A 40 -2.41 -7.40 8.70
C TYR A 40 -3.33 -6.36 8.08
N GLY A 41 -4.55 -6.77 7.80
CA GLY A 41 -5.57 -5.94 7.17
C GLY A 41 -6.82 -5.80 8.03
N ILE A 42 -7.50 -4.66 7.89
CA ILE A 42 -8.85 -4.45 8.42
C ILE A 42 -9.84 -4.51 7.26
N ARG A 43 -10.89 -5.34 7.37
CA ARG A 43 -11.97 -5.43 6.36
C ARG A 43 -12.85 -4.19 6.34
N GLU A 44 -13.65 -4.05 5.29
CA GLU A 44 -14.63 -2.96 5.14
C GLU A 44 -15.62 -2.87 6.32
N ASP A 45 -15.91 -3.99 6.99
CA ASP A 45 -16.73 -4.03 8.21
C ASP A 45 -16.11 -3.31 9.42
N ASN A 46 -14.84 -2.91 9.32
CA ASN A 46 -14.01 -2.28 10.36
C ASN A 46 -13.97 -3.04 11.69
N LYS A 47 -14.28 -4.34 11.68
CA LYS A 47 -14.33 -5.20 12.87
C LYS A 47 -13.48 -6.45 12.71
N THR A 48 -13.29 -6.91 11.49
CA THR A 48 -12.54 -8.13 11.22
C THR A 48 -11.08 -7.77 10.91
N GLU A 49 -10.20 -8.09 11.85
CA GLU A 49 -8.75 -8.12 11.64
C GLU A 49 -8.36 -9.43 10.94
N ILE A 50 -7.50 -9.34 9.94
CA ILE A 50 -6.95 -10.49 9.22
C ILE A 50 -5.43 -10.43 9.30
N GLU A 51 -4.82 -11.40 9.97
CA GLU A 51 -3.37 -11.57 10.02
C GLU A 51 -2.92 -12.56 8.92
N ASP A 52 -1.89 -12.21 8.14
CA ASP A 52 -1.12 -13.18 7.35
C ASP A 52 0.22 -13.42 8.03
N ASP A 53 0.61 -14.68 8.13
CA ASP A 53 1.76 -15.12 8.92
C ASP A 53 3.02 -15.42 8.10
N LYS A 54 2.92 -15.33 6.76
CA LYS A 54 4.01 -15.74 5.86
C LYS A 54 5.00 -14.61 5.57
N ASP A 55 6.27 -15.02 5.57
CA ASP A 55 7.47 -14.20 5.42
C ASP A 55 7.40 -13.29 4.17
N CYS A 56 7.67 -12.00 4.34
CA CYS A 56 7.45 -10.96 3.32
C CYS A 56 8.61 -10.86 2.31
N GLY A 57 9.21 -12.00 1.95
CA GLY A 57 10.01 -12.15 0.74
C GLY A 57 9.14 -12.00 -0.53
N ASN A 58 9.78 -12.12 -1.70
CA ASN A 58 9.21 -11.88 -3.05
C ASN A 58 7.90 -12.63 -3.43
N ASP A 59 7.24 -13.32 -2.51
CA ASP A 59 6.06 -14.16 -2.73
C ASP A 59 4.71 -13.46 -2.44
N PHE A 60 4.72 -12.21 -1.96
CA PHE A 60 3.48 -11.45 -1.77
C PHE A 60 2.99 -10.88 -3.11
N ALA A 61 1.79 -11.29 -3.53
CA ALA A 61 1.03 -10.57 -4.54
C ALA A 61 0.54 -9.24 -3.95
N GLN A 62 1.42 -8.22 -3.97
CA GLN A 62 1.07 -6.88 -3.48
C GLN A 62 -0.06 -6.33 -4.35
N PRO A 63 -1.14 -5.76 -3.78
CA PRO A 63 -2.03 -4.91 -4.55
C PRO A 63 -1.21 -3.85 -5.30
N VAL A 64 -1.64 -3.41 -6.49
CA VAL A 64 -0.94 -2.36 -7.27
C VAL A 64 -0.61 -1.14 -6.44
N MET A 65 -1.48 -0.83 -5.48
CA MET A 65 -1.27 0.21 -4.48
C MET A 65 -0.01 -0.02 -3.64
N LEU A 66 0.18 -1.24 -3.12
CA LEU A 66 1.34 -1.59 -2.30
C LEU A 66 2.63 -1.77 -3.14
N TYR A 67 2.58 -2.04 -4.44
CA TYR A 67 3.81 -2.07 -5.25
C TYR A 67 4.56 -0.74 -5.29
N LYS A 68 3.82 0.36 -5.14
CA LYS A 68 4.39 1.71 -5.04
C LYS A 68 4.49 2.18 -3.59
N ILE A 69 4.20 1.33 -2.59
CA ILE A 69 4.27 1.68 -1.17
C ILE A 69 5.19 0.69 -0.44
N LYS A 70 6.18 1.19 0.28
CA LYS A 70 7.13 0.36 1.04
C LYS A 70 7.06 0.71 2.51
N TYR A 71 7.38 -0.24 3.38
CA TYR A 71 7.60 0.03 4.80
C TYR A 71 9.04 -0.24 5.18
N PHE A 72 9.62 0.64 6.00
CA PHE A 72 10.99 0.52 6.48
C PHE A 72 11.02 0.34 8.00
N PHE A 73 11.52 -0.81 8.44
CA PHE A 73 11.71 -1.10 9.87
C PHE A 73 12.93 -0.35 10.44
N GLU A 74 14.05 -0.33 9.70
CA GLU A 74 15.36 0.01 10.27
C GLU A 74 16.04 1.25 9.64
N ARG A 75 15.52 1.77 8.52
CA ARG A 75 16.07 2.94 7.83
C ARG A 75 15.41 4.22 8.32
N GLU A 76 16.17 5.31 8.47
CA GLU A 76 15.62 6.60 8.92
C GLU A 76 14.75 7.31 7.84
N PRO A 77 13.51 7.73 8.17
CA PRO A 77 12.84 7.60 9.47
C PRO A 77 12.35 6.16 9.71
N LYS A 78 12.71 5.61 10.87
CA LYS A 78 12.34 4.24 11.27
C LYS A 78 10.83 4.09 11.37
N ASP A 79 10.35 2.89 11.08
CA ASP A 79 8.94 2.52 11.18
C ASP A 79 8.02 3.42 10.34
N THR A 80 8.41 3.69 9.09
CA THR A 80 7.62 4.55 8.21
C THR A 80 7.25 3.89 6.91
N TRP A 81 6.11 4.33 6.39
CA TRP A 81 5.70 4.05 5.03
C TRP A 81 6.29 5.10 4.07
N GLU A 82 6.63 4.63 2.87
CA GLU A 82 7.07 5.46 1.74
C GLU A 82 6.20 5.16 0.52
N VAL A 83 5.92 6.17 -0.30
CA VAL A 83 5.24 6.02 -1.59
C VAL A 83 6.11 6.50 -2.74
N GLY A 84 6.17 5.69 -3.80
CA GLY A 84 6.79 6.01 -5.06
C GLY A 84 5.79 6.66 -6.01
N TYR A 85 6.18 7.76 -6.64
CA TYR A 85 5.43 8.46 -7.67
C TYR A 85 6.37 8.99 -8.75
N ARG A 86 5.86 9.24 -9.95
CA ARG A 86 6.63 9.82 -11.05
C ARG A 86 6.20 11.27 -11.24
N ILE A 87 7.12 12.22 -11.21
CA ILE A 87 6.82 13.62 -11.49
C ILE A 87 6.48 13.73 -12.99
N LYS A 88 5.44 14.50 -13.31
CA LYS A 88 4.98 14.69 -14.69
C LYS A 88 6.11 15.18 -15.60
N GLY A 89 6.32 14.47 -16.71
CA GLY A 89 7.37 14.79 -17.68
C GLY A 89 8.80 14.43 -17.25
N LYS A 90 8.97 13.73 -16.11
CA LYS A 90 10.26 13.16 -15.71
C LYS A 90 10.22 11.64 -15.82
N SER A 91 11.32 11.04 -16.26
CA SER A 91 11.46 9.58 -16.36
C SER A 91 11.77 8.90 -15.02
N GLU A 92 12.19 9.67 -14.02
CA GLU A 92 12.67 9.15 -12.74
C GLU A 92 11.52 8.97 -11.73
N ASP A 93 11.55 7.85 -11.02
CA ASP A 93 10.65 7.59 -9.90
C ASP A 93 11.16 8.35 -8.66
N THR A 94 10.28 9.16 -8.07
CA THR A 94 10.49 9.88 -6.81
C THR A 94 9.84 9.11 -5.66
N TRP A 95 10.42 9.19 -4.46
CA TRP A 95 9.88 8.53 -3.27
C TRP A 95 9.66 9.56 -2.16
N MET A 96 8.47 9.55 -1.56
CA MET A 96 8.16 10.33 -0.36
C MET A 96 8.03 9.39 0.83
N LYS A 97 8.59 9.79 1.97
CA LYS A 97 8.66 8.98 3.19
C LYS A 97 8.02 9.66 4.38
N GLY A 98 7.74 8.87 5.42
CA GLY A 98 7.25 9.39 6.70
C GLY A 98 5.75 9.24 6.93
N PHE A 99 5.06 8.42 6.13
CA PHE A 99 3.63 8.17 6.35
C PHE A 99 3.42 7.16 7.48
N LYS A 100 2.36 7.34 8.27
CA LYS A 100 2.02 6.45 9.40
C LYS A 100 1.28 5.21 8.92
N THR A 101 0.51 5.33 7.84
CA THR A 101 -0.25 4.22 7.26
C THR A 101 -0.01 4.11 5.75
N ALA A 102 -0.22 2.91 5.20
CA ALA A 102 -0.21 2.71 3.75
C ALA A 102 -1.27 3.59 3.05
N ARG A 103 -2.41 3.81 3.70
CA ARG A 103 -3.49 4.65 3.18
C ARG A 103 -3.07 6.11 3.01
N GLU A 104 -2.41 6.69 4.02
CA GLU A 104 -1.87 8.06 3.93
C GLU A 104 -0.89 8.19 2.76
N ALA A 105 0.01 7.22 2.62
CA ALA A 105 1.00 7.17 1.56
C ALA A 105 0.33 7.15 0.17
N TRP A 106 -0.73 6.35 0.00
CA TRP A 106 -1.49 6.32 -1.25
C TRP A 106 -2.25 7.62 -1.52
N LEU A 107 -2.97 8.15 -0.53
CA LEU A 107 -3.76 9.38 -0.67
C LEU A 107 -2.86 10.55 -1.09
N TYR A 108 -1.63 10.62 -0.55
CA TYR A 108 -0.64 11.60 -0.98
C TYR A 108 -0.33 11.48 -2.47
N ARG A 109 -0.06 10.26 -2.97
CA ARG A 109 0.20 10.02 -4.40
C ARG A 109 -0.98 10.45 -5.28
N GLU A 110 -2.20 10.07 -4.90
CA GLU A 110 -3.39 10.44 -5.68
C GLU A 110 -3.64 11.94 -5.65
N ALA A 111 -3.37 12.61 -4.53
CA ALA A 111 -3.43 14.07 -4.45
C ALA A 111 -2.43 14.73 -5.42
N LEU A 112 -1.21 14.19 -5.55
CA LEU A 112 -0.24 14.68 -6.54
C LEU A 112 -0.71 14.46 -7.99
N ILE A 113 -1.36 13.33 -8.27
CA ILE A 113 -1.92 13.04 -9.61
C ILE A 113 -3.08 13.98 -9.92
N ALA A 114 -4.01 14.14 -8.98
CA ALA A 114 -5.16 15.04 -9.10
C ALA A 114 -4.72 16.51 -9.26
N ALA A 115 -3.64 16.91 -8.60
CA ALA A 115 -3.02 18.23 -8.74
C ALA A 115 -2.15 18.35 -10.01
N ASN A 116 -2.11 17.33 -10.88
CA ASN A 116 -1.33 17.31 -12.12
C ASN A 116 0.20 17.45 -11.92
N VAL A 117 0.69 17.09 -10.73
CA VAL A 117 2.11 17.10 -10.35
C VAL A 117 2.78 15.77 -10.69
N ALA A 118 2.05 14.65 -10.54
CA ALA A 118 2.55 13.30 -10.77
C ALA A 118 1.77 12.57 -11.87
N GLU A 119 2.42 11.57 -12.49
CA GLU A 119 1.81 10.66 -13.44
C GLU A 119 1.22 9.43 -12.73
N ARG A 120 0.19 8.87 -13.36
CA ARG A 120 -0.54 7.70 -12.87
C ARG A 120 0.21 6.40 -13.10
#